data_AF-A0A5J6L9Q9-F1
#
_entry.id   AF-A0A5J6L9Q9-F1
#
_cell.length_a   1.000
_cell.length_b   1.000
_cell.length_c   1.000
_cell.angle_alpha   90.00
_cell.angle_beta   90.00
_cell.angle_gamma   90.00
#
_symmetry.space_group_name_H-M   'P 1'
#
loop_
_entity.id
_entity.type
_entity.pdbx_description
1 polymer ?
#
loop_
_entity_poly.entity_id
_entity_poly.type
_entity_poly.pdbx_seq_one_letter_code
_entity_poly.pdbx_strand_id
1 'polypeptide(L)'
;MEESEIESVGEAEQYHMKALFILHEVQANKQVYGSNSALSGANPANVDLALQYINRSIEIVPENAVYLNLKALLLWEGKGNKEAALPLLERAAELSPRDIDIQNNLNAIKSSQCVIATAAFGTPLADEVKILRLWRDDILRKYLLGRFLIFTYYAVSPPIASLVGRSNILRASVRVILRPIIRYIKNIL
;
A
#
# COMPACT_ATOMS: atom_id res chain seq x y z
N MET A 1 -18.27 -19.45 -30.91
CA MET A 1 -16.98 -19.05 -30.30
C MET A 1 -17.13 -17.74 -29.54
N GLU A 2 -17.98 -16.80 -29.98
CA GLU A 2 -18.27 -15.55 -29.24
C GLU A 2 -19.07 -15.73 -27.94
N GLU A 3 -20.10 -16.59 -27.91
CA GLU A 3 -21.04 -16.64 -26.77
C GLU A 3 -20.40 -17.15 -25.46
N SER A 4 -19.54 -18.16 -25.54
CA SER A 4 -18.80 -18.69 -24.39
C SER A 4 -17.74 -17.73 -23.85
N GLU A 5 -17.16 -16.92 -24.73
CA GLU A 5 -16.15 -15.92 -24.34
C GLU A 5 -16.84 -14.74 -23.63
N ILE A 6 -17.97 -14.27 -24.17
CA ILE A 6 -18.80 -13.22 -23.55
C ILE A 6 -19.29 -13.65 -22.16
N GLU A 7 -19.75 -14.89 -22.02
CA GLU A 7 -20.20 -15.43 -20.73
C GLU A 7 -19.05 -15.45 -19.70
N SER A 8 -17.84 -15.85 -20.11
CA SER A 8 -16.66 -15.87 -19.24
C SER A 8 -16.25 -14.46 -18.78
N VAL A 9 -16.30 -13.47 -19.67
CA VAL A 9 -16.00 -12.06 -19.31
C VAL A 9 -17.05 -11.51 -18.34
N GLY A 10 -18.33 -11.82 -18.56
CA GLY A 10 -19.40 -11.46 -17.63
C GLY A 10 -19.22 -12.08 -16.24
N GLU A 11 -18.77 -13.33 -16.16
CA GLU A 11 -18.44 -13.98 -14.90
C GLU A 11 -17.27 -13.29 -14.18
N ALA A 12 -16.22 -12.91 -14.91
CA ALA A 12 -15.09 -12.16 -14.38
C ALA A 12 -15.53 -10.81 -13.78
N GLU A 13 -16.44 -10.10 -14.45
CA GLU A 13 -17.03 -8.86 -13.95
C GLU A 13 -17.85 -9.08 -12.68
N GLN A 14 -18.64 -10.16 -12.60
CA GLN A 14 -19.38 -10.47 -11.38
C GLN A 14 -18.46 -10.70 -10.17
N TYR A 15 -17.37 -11.46 -10.35
CA TYR A 15 -16.38 -11.65 -9.29
C TYR A 15 -15.68 -10.34 -8.92
N HIS A 16 -15.38 -9.50 -9.91
CA HIS A 16 -14.78 -8.19 -9.67
C HIS A 16 -15.70 -7.32 -8.79
N MET A 17 -16.99 -7.26 -9.12
CA MET A 17 -17.98 -6.48 -8.35
C MET A 17 -18.13 -7.00 -6.91
N LYS A 18 -18.09 -8.32 -6.70
CA LYS A 18 -18.10 -8.91 -5.34
C LYS A 18 -16.86 -8.51 -4.54
N ALA A 19 -15.68 -8.52 -5.17
CA ALA A 19 -14.45 -8.06 -4.52
C ALA A 19 -14.47 -6.55 -4.22
N LEU A 20 -15.00 -5.75 -5.15
CA LEU A 20 -15.10 -4.29 -5.03
C LEU A 20 -16.03 -3.90 -3.87
N PHE A 21 -17.15 -4.60 -3.72
CA PHE A 21 -18.07 -4.39 -2.60
C PHE A 21 -17.34 -4.53 -1.25
N ILE A 22 -16.55 -5.58 -1.07
CA ILE A 22 -15.79 -5.81 0.16
C ILE A 22 -14.70 -4.74 0.36
N LEU A 23 -14.05 -4.26 -0.72
CA LEU A 23 -13.11 -3.13 -0.60
C LEU A 23 -13.82 -1.87 -0.08
N HIS A 24 -15.01 -1.57 -0.56
CA HIS A 24 -15.79 -0.43 -0.06
C HIS A 24 -16.15 -0.60 1.42
N GLU A 25 -16.45 -1.83 1.88
CA GLU A 25 -16.62 -2.11 3.31
C GLU A 25 -15.34 -1.84 4.11
N VAL A 26 -14.16 -2.26 3.62
CA VAL A 26 -12.86 -1.98 4.24
C VAL A 26 -12.68 -0.46 4.40
N GLN A 27 -12.90 0.30 3.32
CA GLN A 27 -12.71 1.74 3.31
C GLN A 27 -13.71 2.47 4.20
N ALA A 28 -14.97 2.07 4.20
CA ALA A 28 -16.01 2.61 5.07
C ALA A 28 -15.69 2.36 6.55
N ASN A 29 -15.31 1.13 6.90
CA ASN A 29 -14.91 0.79 8.27
C ASN A 29 -13.72 1.63 8.74
N LYS A 30 -12.73 1.87 7.86
CA LYS A 30 -11.59 2.72 8.16
C LYS A 30 -11.97 4.19 8.37
N GLN A 31 -12.96 4.71 7.64
CA GLN A 31 -13.49 6.06 7.86
C GLN A 31 -14.19 6.20 9.22
N VAL A 32 -14.93 5.17 9.64
CA VAL A 32 -15.70 5.19 10.90
C VAL A 32 -14.82 4.92 12.13
N TYR A 33 -13.95 3.92 12.06
CA TYR A 33 -13.19 3.42 13.21
C TYR A 33 -11.69 3.76 13.19
N GLY A 34 -11.20 4.37 12.11
CA GLY A 34 -9.77 4.63 11.93
C GLY A 34 -8.93 3.34 11.91
N SER A 35 -7.70 3.45 12.38
CA SER A 35 -6.73 2.32 12.47
C SER A 35 -7.10 1.27 13.53
N ASN A 36 -8.09 1.56 14.38
CA ASN A 36 -8.47 0.76 15.56
C ASN A 36 -9.74 -0.08 15.35
N SER A 37 -10.12 -0.34 14.08
CA SER A 37 -11.34 -1.07 13.73
C SER A 37 -11.47 -2.46 14.39
N ALA A 38 -10.35 -3.14 14.66
CA ALA A 38 -10.36 -4.42 15.37
C ALA A 38 -10.70 -4.29 16.88
N LEU A 39 -10.54 -3.10 17.47
CA LEU A 39 -10.78 -2.84 18.90
C LEU A 39 -12.20 -2.31 19.17
N SER A 40 -12.94 -1.90 18.14
CA SER A 40 -14.25 -1.26 18.28
C SER A 40 -15.45 -2.23 18.22
N GLY A 41 -15.21 -3.54 18.09
CA GLY A 41 -16.28 -4.54 17.96
C GLY A 41 -16.96 -4.56 16.58
N ALA A 42 -16.39 -3.86 15.59
CA ALA A 42 -16.86 -3.91 14.21
C ALA A 42 -16.60 -5.30 13.59
N ASN A 43 -17.53 -5.80 12.78
CA ASN A 43 -17.28 -7.01 12.00
C ASN A 43 -16.28 -6.67 10.88
N PRO A 44 -15.05 -7.21 10.89
CA PRO A 44 -14.06 -6.85 9.90
C PRO A 44 -14.49 -7.35 8.52
N ALA A 45 -14.31 -6.51 7.50
CA ALA A 45 -14.55 -6.89 6.11
C ALA A 45 -13.69 -8.12 5.75
N ASN A 46 -14.26 -9.09 5.03
CA ASN A 46 -13.58 -10.35 4.71
C ASN A 46 -12.64 -10.18 3.50
N VAL A 47 -11.48 -9.57 3.75
CA VAL A 47 -10.48 -9.27 2.71
C VAL A 47 -9.96 -10.53 2.02
N ASP A 48 -9.86 -11.66 2.73
CA ASP A 48 -9.42 -12.93 2.12
C ASP A 48 -10.41 -13.45 1.08
N LEU A 49 -11.72 -13.32 1.35
CA LEU A 49 -12.76 -13.65 0.38
C LEU A 49 -12.71 -12.69 -0.83
N ALA A 50 -12.50 -11.40 -0.61
CA ALA A 50 -12.33 -10.44 -1.70
C ALA A 50 -11.12 -10.79 -2.60
N LEU A 51 -10.02 -11.23 -1.99
CA LEU A 51 -8.83 -11.69 -2.73
C LEU A 51 -9.12 -12.96 -3.55
N GLN A 52 -9.94 -13.89 -3.03
CA GLN A 52 -10.38 -15.05 -3.81
C GLN A 52 -11.22 -14.64 -5.02
N TYR A 53 -12.18 -13.73 -4.84
CA TYR A 53 -13.01 -13.23 -5.93
C TYR A 53 -12.16 -12.54 -7.00
N ILE A 54 -11.31 -11.59 -6.64
CA ILE A 54 -10.51 -10.87 -7.64
C ILE A 54 -9.49 -11.76 -8.33
N ASN A 55 -8.97 -12.80 -7.65
CA ASN A 55 -8.11 -13.78 -8.30
C ASN A 55 -8.86 -14.54 -9.41
N ARG A 56 -10.14 -14.87 -9.22
CA ARG A 56 -10.97 -15.47 -10.29
C ARG A 56 -11.13 -14.55 -11.48
N SER A 57 -11.40 -13.26 -11.26
CA SER A 57 -11.47 -12.27 -12.36
C SER A 57 -10.15 -12.19 -13.14
N ILE A 58 -9.00 -12.23 -12.46
CA ILE A 58 -7.67 -12.17 -13.08
C ILE A 58 -7.31 -13.48 -13.79
N GLU A 59 -7.75 -14.64 -13.28
CA GLU A 59 -7.58 -15.93 -13.95
C GLU A 59 -8.32 -15.96 -15.29
N ILE A 60 -9.52 -15.37 -15.36
CA ILE A 60 -10.34 -15.32 -16.58
C ILE A 60 -9.83 -14.23 -17.53
N VAL A 61 -9.62 -13.00 -17.03
CA VAL A 61 -9.14 -11.86 -17.81
C VAL A 61 -7.80 -11.38 -17.24
N PRO A 62 -6.69 -12.02 -17.65
CA PRO A 62 -5.36 -11.63 -17.21
C PRO A 62 -5.00 -10.23 -17.74
N GLU A 63 -4.10 -9.56 -17.03
CA GLU A 63 -3.62 -8.21 -17.41
C GLU A 63 -4.72 -7.14 -17.56
N ASN A 64 -5.86 -7.31 -16.90
CA ASN A 64 -6.84 -6.23 -16.79
C ASN A 64 -6.37 -5.21 -15.73
N ALA A 65 -6.15 -3.96 -16.15
CA ALA A 65 -5.65 -2.89 -15.29
C ALA A 65 -6.55 -2.63 -14.07
N VAL A 66 -7.87 -2.67 -14.25
CA VAL A 66 -8.85 -2.44 -13.18
C VAL A 66 -8.79 -3.56 -12.14
N TYR A 67 -8.65 -4.82 -12.58
CA TYR A 67 -8.59 -5.97 -11.67
C TYR A 67 -7.28 -6.00 -10.87
N LEU A 68 -6.17 -5.69 -11.53
CA LEU A 68 -4.86 -5.56 -10.88
C LEU A 68 -4.87 -4.42 -9.85
N ASN A 69 -5.45 -3.26 -10.21
CA ASN A 69 -5.63 -2.14 -9.29
C ASN A 69 -6.47 -2.54 -8.07
N LEU A 70 -7.61 -3.21 -8.26
CA LEU A 70 -8.46 -3.66 -7.15
C LEU A 70 -7.73 -4.66 -6.23
N LYS A 71 -7.03 -5.64 -6.79
CA LYS A 71 -6.23 -6.58 -5.99
C LYS A 71 -5.15 -5.86 -5.19
N ALA A 72 -4.49 -4.87 -5.79
CA ALA A 72 -3.51 -4.05 -5.09
C ALA A 72 -4.11 -3.26 -3.93
N LEU A 73 -5.30 -2.66 -4.13
CA LEU A 73 -6.02 -1.95 -3.07
C LEU A 73 -6.44 -2.89 -1.93
N LEU A 74 -6.90 -4.11 -2.23
CA LEU A 74 -7.23 -5.10 -1.20
C LEU A 74 -5.98 -5.52 -0.38
N LEU A 75 -4.84 -5.70 -1.04
CA LEU A 75 -3.58 -6.00 -0.36
C LEU A 75 -3.10 -4.82 0.48
N TRP A 76 -3.16 -3.61 -0.05
CA TRP A 76 -2.69 -2.42 0.64
C TRP A 76 -3.64 -1.99 1.76
N GLU A 77 -4.90 -1.72 1.46
CA GLU A 77 -5.86 -1.18 2.42
C GLU A 77 -6.42 -2.26 3.34
N GLY A 78 -6.69 -3.45 2.82
CA GLY A 78 -7.28 -4.54 3.59
C GLY A 78 -6.26 -5.33 4.41
N LYS A 79 -5.08 -5.63 3.84
CA LYS A 79 -4.03 -6.40 4.53
C LYS A 79 -2.86 -5.56 5.06
N GLY A 80 -2.77 -4.28 4.72
CA GLY A 80 -1.58 -3.47 5.03
C GLY A 80 -0.33 -3.90 4.23
N ASN A 81 -0.46 -4.83 3.30
CA ASN A 81 0.63 -5.42 2.52
C ASN A 81 0.95 -4.57 1.29
N LYS A 82 1.60 -3.43 1.53
CA LYS A 82 2.05 -2.50 0.49
C LYS A 82 3.08 -3.11 -0.46
N GLU A 83 3.86 -4.09 0.01
CA GLU A 83 4.92 -4.72 -0.75
C GLU A 83 4.36 -5.57 -1.89
N ALA A 84 3.35 -6.40 -1.59
CA ALA A 84 2.64 -7.17 -2.61
C ALA A 84 1.75 -6.29 -3.52
N ALA A 85 1.25 -5.16 -3.00
CA ALA A 85 0.38 -4.25 -3.75
C ALA A 85 1.13 -3.40 -4.79
N LEU A 86 2.34 -2.91 -4.48
CA LEU A 86 3.08 -2.02 -5.36
C LEU A 86 3.29 -2.55 -6.79
N PRO A 87 3.83 -3.76 -7.01
CA PRO A 87 4.09 -4.25 -8.37
C PRO A 87 2.79 -4.41 -9.18
N LEU A 88 1.66 -4.70 -8.52
CA LEU A 88 0.35 -4.79 -9.18
C LEU A 88 -0.15 -3.40 -9.63
N LEU A 89 0.02 -2.37 -8.79
CA LEU A 89 -0.31 -0.99 -9.16
C LEU A 89 0.61 -0.46 -10.26
N GLU A 90 1.90 -0.79 -10.24
CA GLU A 90 2.83 -0.44 -11.31
C GLU A 90 2.40 -1.09 -12.62
N ARG A 91 2.07 -2.39 -12.60
CA ARG A 91 1.56 -3.08 -13.79
C ARG A 91 0.23 -2.50 -14.28
N ALA A 92 -0.70 -2.19 -13.39
CA ALA A 92 -1.97 -1.57 -13.74
C ALA A 92 -1.77 -0.19 -14.41
N ALA A 93 -0.83 0.62 -13.89
CA ALA A 93 -0.48 1.92 -14.43
C ALA A 93 0.22 1.84 -15.80
N GLU A 94 1.02 0.80 -16.04
CA GLU A 94 1.59 0.52 -17.36
C GLU A 94 0.52 0.18 -18.39
N LEU A 95 -0.45 -0.64 -18.00
CA LEU A 95 -1.55 -1.09 -18.86
C LEU A 95 -2.55 0.02 -19.17
N SER A 96 -2.81 0.92 -18.22
CA SER A 96 -3.72 2.07 -18.39
C SER A 96 -3.09 3.38 -17.90
N PRO A 97 -2.17 3.98 -18.69
CA PRO A 97 -1.39 5.15 -18.26
C PRO A 97 -2.23 6.43 -18.12
N ARG A 98 -3.42 6.48 -18.70
CA ARG A 98 -4.34 7.64 -18.64
C ARG A 98 -5.42 7.51 -17.56
N ASP A 99 -5.47 6.39 -16.84
CA ASP A 99 -6.43 6.19 -15.77
C ASP A 99 -6.02 6.98 -14.52
N ILE A 100 -6.83 7.98 -14.18
CA ILE A 100 -6.54 8.92 -13.10
C ILE A 100 -6.54 8.20 -11.74
N ASP A 101 -7.44 7.27 -11.52
CA ASP A 101 -7.58 6.58 -10.24
C ASP A 101 -6.40 5.64 -9.99
N ILE A 102 -5.98 4.89 -11.01
CA ILE A 102 -4.78 4.03 -10.93
C ILE A 102 -3.53 4.86 -10.65
N GLN A 103 -3.35 5.99 -11.35
CA GLN A 103 -2.20 6.87 -11.11
C GLN A 103 -2.23 7.48 -9.71
N ASN A 104 -3.40 7.89 -9.22
CA ASN A 104 -3.57 8.39 -7.87
C ASN A 104 -3.23 7.33 -6.83
N ASN A 105 -3.70 6.08 -7.01
CA ASN A 105 -3.40 4.96 -6.12
C ASN A 105 -1.91 4.62 -6.12
N LEU A 106 -1.26 4.61 -7.29
CA LEU A 106 0.18 4.37 -7.42
C LEU A 106 1.00 5.46 -6.72
N ASN A 107 0.64 6.72 -6.90
CA ASN A 107 1.29 7.84 -6.23
C ASN A 107 1.08 7.79 -4.71
N ALA A 108 -0.13 7.43 -4.28
CA ALA A 108 -0.48 7.32 -2.87
C ALA A 108 0.29 6.17 -2.18
N ILE A 109 0.44 5.00 -2.83
CA ILE A 109 1.22 3.91 -2.26
C ILE A 109 2.71 4.24 -2.20
N LYS A 110 3.28 4.84 -3.25
CA LYS A 110 4.70 5.25 -3.32
C LYS A 110 5.04 6.29 -2.25
N SER A 111 4.18 7.31 -2.10
CA SER A 111 4.28 8.34 -1.05
C SER A 111 3.93 7.83 0.36
N SER A 112 3.67 6.54 0.52
CA SER A 112 3.45 5.92 1.83
C SER A 112 4.61 5.01 2.29
N GLN A 113 5.68 4.87 1.49
CA GLN A 113 6.86 4.05 1.83
C GLN A 113 7.98 4.84 2.51
N CYS A 114 8.54 4.32 3.60
CA CYS A 114 9.80 4.88 4.14
C CYS A 114 10.99 4.27 3.39
N VAL A 115 11.32 4.79 2.21
CA VAL A 115 12.26 4.19 1.26
C VAL A 115 13.70 4.11 1.80
N ILE A 116 14.19 5.16 2.45
CA ILE A 116 15.54 5.17 3.08
C ILE A 116 15.59 4.17 4.24
N ALA A 117 14.57 4.16 5.10
CA ALA A 117 14.52 3.24 6.23
C ALA A 117 14.44 1.79 5.74
N THR A 118 13.63 1.53 4.71
CA THR A 118 13.53 0.21 4.08
C THR A 118 14.88 -0.23 3.48
N ALA A 119 15.59 0.67 2.79
CA ALA A 119 16.93 0.38 2.26
C ALA A 119 17.96 0.08 3.37
N ALA A 120 17.86 0.75 4.51
CA ALA A 120 18.74 0.56 5.65
C ALA A 120 18.44 -0.72 6.44
N PHE A 121 17.18 -0.98 6.76
CA PHE A 121 16.74 -2.13 7.58
C PHE A 121 16.44 -3.39 6.76
N GLY A 122 16.43 -3.29 5.44
CA GLY A 122 16.36 -4.40 4.50
C GLY A 122 14.94 -4.84 4.14
N THR A 123 13.96 -4.61 5.02
CA THR A 123 12.56 -4.97 4.77
C THR A 123 11.60 -3.86 5.20
N PRO A 124 10.50 -3.64 4.45
CA PRO A 124 9.44 -2.73 4.87
C PRO A 124 8.69 -3.20 6.12
N LEU A 125 8.86 -4.47 6.53
CA LEU A 125 8.23 -5.10 7.69
C LEU A 125 9.06 -4.99 8.97
N ALA A 126 10.26 -4.42 8.91
CA ALA A 126 11.08 -4.18 10.10
C ALA A 126 10.31 -3.28 11.09
N ASP A 127 10.37 -3.61 12.37
CA ASP A 127 9.61 -2.88 13.39
C ASP A 127 10.05 -1.41 13.48
N GLU A 128 11.32 -1.12 13.23
CA GLU A 128 11.84 0.24 13.09
C GLU A 128 11.14 1.01 11.97
N VAL A 129 10.92 0.36 10.82
CA VAL A 129 10.26 0.97 9.66
C VAL A 129 8.77 1.18 9.96
N LYS A 130 8.12 0.25 10.66
CA LYS A 130 6.73 0.40 11.10
C LYS A 130 6.57 1.59 12.05
N ILE A 131 7.43 1.73 13.06
CA ILE A 131 7.40 2.85 14.01
C ILE A 131 7.53 4.20 13.28
N LEU A 132 8.49 4.31 12.36
CA LEU A 132 8.68 5.53 11.57
C LEU A 132 7.46 5.84 10.68
N ARG A 133 6.81 4.82 10.11
CA ARG A 133 5.58 4.98 9.32
C ARG A 133 4.42 5.46 10.18
N LEU A 134 4.20 4.85 11.34
CA LEU A 134 3.15 5.26 12.28
C LEU A 134 3.35 6.71 12.71
N TRP A 135 4.57 7.08 13.11
CA TRP A 135 4.86 8.46 13.47
C TRP A 135 4.65 9.43 12.30
N ARG A 136 5.06 9.05 11.09
CA ARG A 136 4.82 9.86 9.89
C ARG A 136 3.32 10.05 9.63
N ASP A 137 2.55 8.96 9.67
CA ASP A 137 1.15 8.94 9.26
C ASP A 137 0.21 9.52 10.32
N ASP A 138 0.46 9.21 11.61
CA ASP A 138 -0.44 9.56 12.71
C ASP A 138 -0.05 10.84 13.45
N ILE A 139 1.21 11.26 13.39
CA ILE A 139 1.69 12.47 14.08
C ILE A 139 2.10 13.52 13.05
N LEU A 140 3.09 13.22 12.21
CA LEU A 140 3.72 14.20 11.34
C LEU A 140 2.75 14.76 10.30
N ARG A 141 1.91 13.91 9.68
CA ARG A 141 0.94 14.33 8.66
C ARG A 141 -0.14 15.31 9.16
N LYS A 142 -0.38 15.38 10.48
CA LYS A 142 -1.38 16.28 11.08
C LYS A 142 -0.94 17.75 11.04
N TYR A 143 0.36 18.03 10.98
CA TYR A 143 0.91 19.39 11.03
C TYR A 143 1.38 19.86 9.64
N LEU A 144 1.26 21.15 9.34
CA LEU A 144 1.70 21.74 8.06
C LEU A 144 3.20 21.54 7.81
N LEU A 145 4.04 21.81 8.81
CA LEU A 145 5.49 21.57 8.75
C LEU A 145 5.80 20.09 8.56
N GLY A 146 5.01 19.21 9.16
CA GLY A 146 5.17 17.78 8.99
C GLY A 146 4.83 17.31 7.58
N ARG A 147 3.76 17.83 6.96
CA ARG A 147 3.45 17.58 5.53
C ARG A 147 4.57 18.05 4.62
N PHE A 148 5.16 19.21 4.89
CA PHE A 148 6.31 19.71 4.14
C PHE A 148 7.55 18.81 4.30
N LEU A 149 7.83 18.33 5.53
CA LEU A 149 8.91 17.38 5.78
C LEU A 149 8.69 16.05 5.05
N ILE A 150 7.46 15.55 5.03
CA ILE A 150 7.10 14.33 4.29
C ILE A 150 7.33 14.55 2.79
N PHE A 151 6.87 15.67 2.24
CA PHE A 151 7.05 15.99 0.83
C PHE A 151 8.53 16.04 0.44
N THR A 152 9.34 16.78 1.20
CA THR A 152 10.79 16.88 0.93
C THR A 152 11.50 15.55 1.09
N TYR A 153 11.12 14.73 2.09
CA TYR A 153 11.61 13.37 2.25
C TYR A 153 11.35 12.53 0.99
N TYR A 154 10.14 12.56 0.42
CA TYR A 154 9.84 11.79 -0.79
C TYR A 154 10.50 12.33 -2.05
N ALA A 155 10.69 13.64 -2.15
CA ALA A 155 11.39 14.24 -3.29
C ALA A 155 12.87 13.81 -3.36
N VAL A 156 13.54 13.68 -2.21
CA VAL A 156 14.99 13.44 -2.16
C VAL A 156 15.35 11.98 -1.83
N SER A 157 14.42 11.20 -1.26
CA SER A 157 14.72 9.84 -0.80
C SER A 157 15.08 8.81 -1.88
N PRO A 158 14.55 8.80 -3.11
CA PRO A 158 14.87 7.75 -4.08
C PRO A 158 16.37 7.60 -4.40
N PRO A 159 17.11 8.67 -4.76
CA PRO A 159 18.55 8.54 -5.02
C PRO A 159 19.31 8.12 -3.75
N ILE A 160 18.97 8.68 -2.58
CA ILE A 160 19.61 8.33 -1.31
C ILE A 160 19.38 6.85 -0.97
N ALA A 161 18.15 6.36 -1.10
CA ALA A 161 17.80 4.97 -0.82
C ALA A 161 18.57 4.01 -1.74
N SER A 162 18.77 4.38 -3.01
CA SER A 162 19.58 3.59 -3.95
C SER A 162 21.04 3.45 -3.50
N LEU A 163 21.65 4.54 -2.98
CA LEU A 163 23.02 4.53 -2.46
C LEU A 163 23.13 3.73 -1.17
N VAL A 164 22.20 3.94 -0.24
CA VAL A 164 22.13 3.18 1.03
C VAL A 164 21.95 1.69 0.74
N GLY A 165 21.10 1.32 -0.22
CA GLY A 165 20.85 -0.06 -0.61
C GLY A 165 22.06 -0.80 -1.21
N ARG A 166 23.08 -0.08 -1.65
CA ARG A 166 24.29 -0.65 -2.27
C ARG A 166 25.47 -0.80 -1.30
N SER A 167 25.43 -0.19 -0.11
CA SER A 167 26.58 -0.16 0.81
C SER A 167 26.21 -0.58 2.23
N ASN A 168 26.90 -1.61 2.74
CA ASN A 168 26.72 -2.07 4.12
C ASN A 168 27.13 -1.00 5.15
N ILE A 169 28.12 -0.17 4.84
CA ILE A 169 28.56 0.93 5.71
C ILE A 169 27.46 1.99 5.79
N LEU A 170 26.92 2.43 4.64
CA LEU A 170 25.84 3.43 4.64
C LEU A 170 24.57 2.91 5.34
N ARG A 171 24.23 1.63 5.16
CA ARG A 171 23.16 0.98 5.94
C ARG A 171 23.41 1.08 7.43
N ALA A 172 24.62 0.74 7.89
CA ALA A 172 24.98 0.81 9.30
C ALA A 172 24.90 2.24 9.84
N SER A 173 25.42 3.23 9.10
CA SER A 173 25.34 4.65 9.48
C SER A 173 23.90 5.13 9.61
N VAL A 174 23.04 4.82 8.63
CA VAL A 174 21.61 5.19 8.68
C VAL A 174 20.91 4.53 9.87
N ARG A 175 21.20 3.25 10.16
CA ARG A 175 20.65 2.58 11.35
C ARG A 175 21.10 3.26 12.65
N VAL A 176 22.38 3.64 12.76
CA VAL A 176 22.91 4.33 13.93
C VAL A 176 22.22 5.69 14.15
N ILE A 177 21.96 6.43 13.07
CA ILE A 177 21.27 7.73 13.14
C ILE A 177 19.78 7.54 13.49
N LEU A 178 19.11 6.56 12.89
CA LEU A 178 17.66 6.37 13.07
C LEU A 178 17.30 5.72 14.41
N ARG A 179 18.13 4.81 14.94
CA ARG A 179 17.84 4.10 16.21
C ARG A 179 17.51 5.00 17.41
N PRO A 180 18.25 6.09 17.73
CA PRO A 180 17.88 6.97 18.83
C PRO A 180 16.55 7.68 18.57
N ILE A 181 16.30 8.11 17.33
CA ILE A 181 15.04 8.75 16.92
C ILE A 181 13.87 7.78 17.08
N ILE A 182 14.02 6.53 16.62
CA ILE A 182 13.01 5.47 16.76
C ILE A 182 12.72 5.20 18.24
N ARG A 183 13.76 5.12 19.08
CA ARG A 183 13.58 4.91 20.52
C ARG A 183 12.81 6.06 21.16
N TYR A 184 13.11 7.29 20.78
CA TYR A 184 12.37 8.46 21.25
C TYR A 184 10.91 8.43 20.79
N ILE A 185 10.66 8.17 19.51
CA ILE A 185 9.32 8.04 18.93
C ILE A 185 8.52 6.94 19.65
N LYS A 186 9.14 5.79 19.94
CA LYS A 186 8.50 4.69 20.65
C LYS A 186 8.04 5.06 22.07
N ASN A 187 8.65 6.07 22.70
CA ASN A 187 8.25 6.53 24.03
C ASN A 187 7.07 7.52 24.00
N ILE A 188 6.75 8.10 22.85
CA ILE A 188 5.66 9.09 22.68
C ILE A 188 4.45 8.55 21.90
N LEU A 189 4.57 7.36 21.31
CA LEU A 189 3.48 6.57 20.71
C LEU A 189 2.90 5.64 21.76
#